data_AF-A0A662Y4V0-F1
#
_entry.id   AF-A0A662Y4V0-F1
#
_cell.length_a   1.000
_cell.length_b   1.000
_cell.length_c   1.000
_cell.angle_alpha   90.00
_cell.angle_beta   90.00
_cell.angle_gamma   90.00
#
_symmetry.space_group_name_H-M   'P 1'
#
loop_
_entity.id
_entity.type
_entity.pdbx_description
1 polymer ?
#
loop_
_entity_poly.entity_id
_entity_poly.type
_entity_poly.pdbx_seq_one_letter_code
_entity_poly.pdbx_strand_id
1 'polypeptide(L)'
;MDSATDQTILRHEVAEVAFGFYSDAEIRDLSVKQLTSRLSFDALNNPVVGGLYDPSLGPVDFNMICPTCHQTQKECPGHLGHIELPVPVYNPVLFGQLLTLLKRKCFTCHKFRLASARSRVVRVKILLLDNGFEEEAAQ
;
A
#
# COMPACT_ATOMS: atom_id res chain seq x y z
N MET A 1 0.42 -34.33 -32.14
CA MET A 1 -0.84 -33.68 -31.70
C MET A 1 -0.39 -32.38 -31.11
N ASP A 2 -0.24 -31.44 -32.01
CA ASP A 2 0.88 -30.51 -31.98
C ASP A 2 0.54 -29.35 -31.06
N SER A 3 1.47 -29.10 -30.14
CA SER A 3 1.45 -28.00 -29.20
C SER A 3 1.41 -26.68 -29.96
N ALA A 4 0.21 -26.15 -30.15
CA ALA A 4 0.00 -24.79 -30.62
C ALA A 4 0.76 -23.85 -29.68
N THR A 5 1.83 -23.28 -30.20
CA THR A 5 2.68 -22.32 -29.51
C THR A 5 1.82 -21.09 -29.24
N ASP A 6 1.63 -20.75 -27.97
CA ASP A 6 0.86 -19.59 -27.54
C ASP A 6 1.55 -18.31 -28.04
N GLN A 7 1.05 -17.74 -29.14
CA GLN A 7 1.60 -16.54 -29.78
C GLN A 7 1.08 -15.26 -29.11
N THR A 8 1.16 -15.17 -27.80
CA THR A 8 0.75 -13.97 -27.08
C THR A 8 1.86 -12.93 -27.15
N ILE A 9 1.71 -11.93 -28.03
CA ILE A 9 2.68 -10.84 -28.18
C ILE A 9 2.59 -9.91 -26.95
N LEU A 10 3.57 -10.02 -26.04
CA LEU A 10 3.73 -9.10 -24.92
C LEU A 10 4.33 -7.77 -25.43
N ARG A 11 3.60 -6.66 -25.24
CA ARG A 11 4.00 -5.33 -25.75
C ARG A 11 4.81 -4.50 -24.76
N HIS A 12 4.73 -4.84 -23.47
CA HIS A 12 5.37 -4.10 -22.39
C HIS A 12 6.00 -5.09 -21.42
N GLU A 13 7.22 -4.79 -21.01
CA GLU A 13 7.96 -5.54 -20.00
C GLU A 13 8.19 -4.65 -18.78
N VAL A 14 8.19 -5.25 -17.59
CA VAL A 14 8.47 -4.54 -16.34
C VAL A 14 9.96 -4.23 -16.30
N ALA A 15 10.31 -2.95 -16.37
CA ALA A 15 11.71 -2.50 -16.33
C ALA A 15 12.25 -2.44 -14.89
N GLU A 16 11.43 -1.95 -13.95
CA GLU A 16 11.85 -1.69 -12.57
C GLU A 16 10.67 -1.78 -11.60
N VAL A 17 10.99 -1.92 -10.31
CA VAL A 17 10.02 -1.92 -9.21
C VAL A 17 10.51 -0.96 -8.13
N ALA A 18 9.66 0.00 -7.77
CA ALA A 18 9.90 0.92 -6.67
C ALA A 18 9.05 0.55 -5.45
N PHE A 19 9.61 0.73 -4.26
CA PHE A 19 8.91 0.47 -3.00
C PHE A 19 8.44 1.78 -2.37
N GLY A 20 7.25 1.76 -1.78
CA GLY A 20 6.64 2.91 -1.13
C GLY A 20 5.51 2.51 -0.20
N PHE A 21 4.88 3.51 0.41
CA PHE A 21 3.68 3.34 1.23
C PHE A 21 2.52 4.07 0.56
N TYR A 22 1.34 3.46 0.59
CA TYR A 22 0.13 4.15 0.18
C TYR A 22 -0.25 5.22 1.21
N SER A 23 -0.67 6.38 0.70
CA SER A 23 -1.38 7.40 1.46
C SER A 23 -2.85 7.03 1.64
N ASP A 24 -3.50 7.63 2.63
CA ASP A 24 -4.93 7.43 2.88
C ASP A 24 -5.78 7.82 1.67
N ALA A 25 -5.34 8.79 0.86
CA ALA A 25 -6.04 9.22 -0.35
C ALA A 25 -5.93 8.15 -1.46
N GLU A 26 -4.73 7.60 -1.69
CA GLU A 26 -4.51 6.54 -2.67
C GLU A 26 -5.29 5.27 -2.32
N ILE A 27 -5.34 4.88 -1.03
CA ILE A 27 -6.12 3.72 -0.59
C ILE A 27 -7.61 3.94 -0.89
N ARG A 28 -8.15 5.14 -0.61
CA ARG A 28 -9.56 5.44 -0.86
C ARG A 28 -9.89 5.49 -2.36
N ASP A 29 -8.97 5.97 -3.19
CA ASP A 29 -9.13 6.01 -4.65
C ASP A 29 -9.07 4.61 -5.29
N LEU A 30 -8.15 3.76 -4.81
CA LEU A 30 -8.04 2.36 -5.24
C LEU A 30 -9.19 1.49 -4.73
N SER A 31 -9.84 1.90 -3.65
CA SER A 31 -10.83 1.09 -2.98
C SER A 31 -12.22 1.25 -3.58
N VAL A 32 -12.85 0.12 -3.91
CA VAL A 32 -14.22 0.10 -4.44
C VAL A 32 -15.27 0.12 -3.34
N LYS A 33 -14.88 -0.17 -2.09
CA LYS A 33 -15.81 -0.29 -0.96
C LYS A 33 -15.13 -0.08 0.39
N GLN A 34 -15.75 0.74 1.25
CA GLN A 34 -15.44 0.78 2.67
C GLN A 34 -16.15 -0.37 3.40
N LEU A 35 -15.40 -1.13 4.19
CA LEU A 35 -15.92 -2.22 5.01
C LEU A 35 -16.25 -1.71 6.42
N THR A 36 -17.48 -1.94 6.85
CA THR A 36 -18.05 -1.40 8.09
C THR A 36 -18.65 -2.47 8.99
N SER A 37 -19.06 -3.62 8.43
CA SER A 37 -19.63 -4.73 9.17
C SER A 37 -18.53 -5.65 9.71
N ARG A 38 -18.70 -6.11 10.94
CA ARG A 38 -17.86 -7.15 11.55
C ARG A 38 -18.28 -8.56 11.13
N LEU A 39 -19.52 -8.72 10.67
CA LEU A 39 -20.06 -9.99 10.23
C LEU A 39 -19.75 -10.17 8.75
N SER A 40 -19.22 -11.34 8.40
CA SER A 40 -18.94 -11.69 7.02
C SER A 40 -20.13 -12.36 6.33
N PHE A 41 -20.89 -13.17 7.07
CA PHE A 41 -22.06 -13.89 6.58
C PHE A 41 -23.27 -13.69 7.51
N ASP A 42 -24.47 -13.76 6.94
CA ASP A 42 -25.72 -13.76 7.69
C ASP A 42 -26.10 -15.18 8.18
N ALA A 43 -27.25 -15.31 8.85
CA ALA A 43 -27.73 -16.60 9.37
C ALA A 43 -28.08 -17.63 8.28
N LEU A 44 -28.22 -17.18 7.03
CA LEU A 44 -28.50 -17.99 5.85
C LEU A 44 -27.22 -18.28 5.05
N ASN A 45 -26.06 -17.91 5.58
CA ASN A 45 -24.75 -18.06 4.96
C ASN A 45 -24.53 -17.19 3.70
N ASN A 46 -25.30 -16.11 3.52
CA ASN A 46 -25.07 -15.14 2.45
C ASN A 46 -24.04 -14.09 2.89
N PRO A 47 -23.20 -13.58 1.98
CA PRO A 47 -22.27 -12.51 2.31
C PRO A 47 -22.99 -11.22 2.72
N VAL A 48 -22.54 -10.61 3.82
CA VAL A 48 -23.11 -9.36 4.35
C VAL A 48 -22.53 -8.16 3.62
N VAL A 49 -23.38 -7.23 3.20
CA VAL A 49 -22.95 -5.94 2.62
C VAL A 49 -22.15 -5.14 3.64
N GLY A 50 -20.98 -4.66 3.22
CA GLY A 50 -19.99 -3.99 4.06
C GLY A 50 -19.19 -4.95 4.95
N GLY A 51 -19.38 -6.26 4.85
CA GLY A 51 -18.57 -7.29 5.50
C GLY A 51 -17.34 -7.67 4.68
N LEU A 52 -16.50 -8.55 5.23
CA LEU A 52 -15.25 -8.96 4.57
C LEU A 52 -15.46 -9.66 3.21
N TYR A 53 -16.61 -10.30 3.00
CA TYR A 53 -17.00 -10.93 1.74
C TYR A 53 -18.02 -10.09 0.95
N ASP A 54 -18.02 -8.76 1.11
CA ASP A 54 -18.89 -7.89 0.32
C ASP A 54 -18.75 -8.22 -1.18
N PRO A 55 -19.86 -8.50 -1.90
CA PRO A 55 -19.81 -8.89 -3.31
C PRO A 55 -19.07 -7.90 -4.22
N SER A 56 -18.98 -6.62 -3.83
CA SER A 56 -18.24 -5.58 -4.56
C SER A 56 -16.74 -5.85 -4.63
N LEU A 57 -16.20 -6.63 -3.70
CA LEU A 57 -14.79 -7.05 -3.71
C LEU A 57 -14.51 -8.22 -4.67
N GLY A 58 -15.58 -8.88 -5.12
CA GLY A 58 -15.51 -10.03 -6.01
C GLY A 58 -16.54 -11.10 -5.64
N PRO A 59 -16.86 -12.00 -6.58
CA PRO A 59 -17.81 -13.07 -6.36
C PRO A 59 -17.22 -14.18 -5.48
N VAL A 60 -17.97 -14.60 -4.46
CA VAL A 60 -17.60 -15.70 -3.56
C VAL A 60 -17.91 -17.06 -4.19
N ASP A 61 -18.96 -17.12 -5.00
CA ASP A 61 -19.45 -18.33 -5.66
C ASP A 61 -19.50 -18.19 -7.19
N PHE A 62 -19.44 -19.33 -7.89
CA PHE A 62 -19.43 -19.40 -9.36
C PHE A 62 -20.68 -18.84 -10.01
N ASN A 63 -21.81 -18.85 -9.29
CA ASN A 63 -23.10 -18.36 -9.77
C ASN A 63 -23.27 -16.84 -9.57
N MET A 64 -22.31 -16.17 -8.92
CA MET A 64 -22.34 -14.73 -8.70
C MET A 64 -21.58 -13.99 -9.79
N ILE A 65 -22.10 -12.83 -10.17
CA ILE A 65 -21.44 -11.89 -11.07
C ILE A 65 -20.91 -10.74 -10.21
N CYS A 66 -19.65 -10.36 -10.42
CA CYS A 66 -19.05 -9.22 -9.72
C CYS A 66 -19.84 -7.94 -10.04
N PRO A 67 -20.39 -7.20 -9.07
CA PRO A 67 -21.08 -5.95 -9.33
C PRO A 67 -20.13 -4.81 -9.72
N THR A 68 -18.81 -4.96 -9.50
CA THR A 68 -17.79 -3.95 -9.81
C THR A 68 -17.25 -4.05 -11.23
N CYS A 69 -16.86 -5.26 -11.67
CA CYS A 69 -16.32 -5.48 -13.01
C CYS A 69 -17.24 -6.25 -13.97
N HIS A 70 -18.40 -6.70 -13.49
CA HIS A 70 -19.41 -7.46 -14.24
C HIS A 70 -18.91 -8.79 -14.84
N GLN A 71 -17.83 -9.34 -14.29
CA GLN A 71 -17.26 -10.61 -14.70
C GLN A 71 -17.68 -11.76 -13.77
N THR A 72 -17.52 -12.98 -14.28
CA THR A 72 -17.73 -14.21 -13.51
C THR A 72 -16.59 -14.44 -12.51
N GLN A 73 -16.74 -15.40 -11.59
CA GLN A 73 -15.69 -15.74 -10.62
C GLN A 73 -14.36 -16.16 -11.25
N LYS A 74 -14.38 -16.76 -12.44
CA LYS A 74 -13.17 -17.23 -13.11
C LYS A 74 -12.34 -16.10 -13.74
N GLU A 75 -13.01 -15.01 -14.11
CA GLU A 75 -12.41 -13.92 -14.88
C GLU A 75 -12.14 -12.69 -14.00
N CYS A 76 -12.93 -12.52 -12.93
CA CYS A 76 -12.77 -11.42 -11.99
C CYS A 76 -11.42 -11.50 -11.26
N PRO A 77 -10.56 -10.46 -11.34
CA PRO A 77 -9.27 -10.43 -10.63
C PRO A 77 -9.40 -10.17 -9.12
N GLY A 78 -10.59 -9.74 -8.67
CA GLY A 78 -10.83 -9.23 -7.33
C GLY A 78 -10.56 -7.72 -7.23
N HIS A 79 -11.17 -7.10 -6.22
CA HIS A 79 -11.12 -5.65 -6.03
C HIS A 79 -10.77 -5.29 -4.59
N LEU A 80 -10.11 -4.15 -4.42
CA LEU A 80 -9.62 -3.71 -3.13
C LEU A 80 -10.73 -3.02 -2.32
N GLY A 81 -10.86 -3.43 -1.05
CA GLY A 81 -11.65 -2.74 -0.04
C GLY A 81 -10.72 -2.00 0.94
N HIS A 82 -11.29 -1.09 1.74
CA HIS A 82 -10.57 -0.49 2.86
C HIS A 82 -11.41 -0.50 4.13
N ILE A 83 -10.75 -0.52 5.28
CA ILE A 83 -11.36 -0.32 6.60
C ILE A 83 -10.89 1.03 7.10
N GLU A 84 -11.82 1.96 7.29
CA GLU A 84 -11.51 3.25 7.87
C GLU A 84 -11.32 3.09 9.39
N LEU A 85 -10.10 3.32 9.87
CA LEU A 85 -9.82 3.33 11.30
C LEU A 85 -10.31 4.65 11.91
N PRO A 86 -11.02 4.64 13.05
CA PRO A 86 -11.58 5.85 13.64
C PRO A 86 -10.51 6.81 14.18
N VAL A 87 -9.28 6.31 14.36
CA VAL A 87 -8.12 7.08 14.83
C VAL A 87 -6.86 6.65 14.08
N PRO A 88 -5.87 7.55 13.90
CA PRO A 88 -4.58 7.16 13.36
C PRO A 88 -3.90 6.13 14.25
N VAL A 89 -3.47 5.01 13.66
CA VAL A 89 -2.74 3.94 14.34
C VAL A 89 -1.34 3.82 13.73
N TYR A 90 -0.32 3.65 14.56
CA TYR A 90 1.04 3.48 14.08
C TYR A 90 1.23 2.14 13.39
N ASN A 91 1.91 2.12 12.25
CA ASN A 91 2.33 0.89 11.60
C ASN A 91 3.39 0.17 12.48
N PRO A 92 3.13 -1.05 12.97
CA PRO A 92 4.07 -1.77 13.83
C PRO A 92 5.44 -2.01 13.19
N VAL A 93 5.49 -2.20 11.87
CA VAL A 93 6.73 -2.45 11.12
C VAL A 93 7.68 -1.24 11.17
N LEU A 94 7.13 -0.03 11.16
CA LEU A 94 7.89 1.23 11.17
C LEU A 94 8.06 1.83 12.58
N PHE A 95 7.47 1.19 13.59
CA PHE A 95 7.39 1.77 14.93
C PHE A 95 8.78 1.98 15.55
N GLY A 96 9.74 1.09 15.28
CA GLY A 96 11.12 1.22 15.74
C GLY A 96 11.83 2.46 15.17
N GLN A 97 11.66 2.72 13.87
CA GLN A 97 12.22 3.89 13.20
C GLN A 97 11.55 5.18 13.70
N LEU A 98 10.22 5.17 13.82
CA LEU A 98 9.45 6.28 14.38
C LEU A 98 9.97 6.66 15.78
N LEU A 99 10.11 5.68 16.68
CA LEU A 99 10.60 5.93 18.04
C LEU A 99 12.02 6.49 18.04
N THR A 100 12.88 6.03 17.14
CA THR A 100 14.24 6.55 16.96
C THR A 100 14.23 8.02 16.57
N LEU A 101 13.36 8.41 15.64
CA LEU A 101 13.20 9.81 15.23
C LEU A 101 12.64 10.67 16.36
N LEU A 102 11.62 10.20 17.07
CA LEU A 102 11.00 10.92 18.19
C LEU A 102 11.99 11.16 19.34
N LYS A 103 12.81 10.17 19.69
CA LYS A 103 13.87 10.31 20.72
C LYS A 103 14.91 11.38 20.34
N ARG A 104 15.15 11.57 19.05
CA ARG A 104 16.12 12.54 18.52
C ARG A 104 15.50 13.91 18.25
N LYS A 105 14.17 14.06 18.31
CA LYS A 105 13.46 15.33 18.12
C LYS A 105 13.44 16.13 19.43
N CYS A 106 13.54 17.45 19.33
CA CYS A 106 13.18 18.37 20.39
C CYS A 106 11.72 18.80 20.22
N PHE A 107 10.89 18.60 21.24
CA PHE A 107 9.47 18.93 21.18
C PHE A 107 9.17 20.42 21.41
N THR A 108 10.18 21.21 21.82
CA THR A 108 10.04 22.66 22.01
C THR A 108 10.38 23.43 20.73
N CYS A 109 11.51 23.11 20.07
CA CYS A 109 11.95 23.83 18.87
C CYS A 109 11.66 23.08 17.56
N HIS A 110 11.08 21.88 17.63
CA HIS A 110 10.75 21.01 16.49
C HIS A 110 11.93 20.63 15.58
N LYS A 111 13.17 20.80 16.05
CA LYS A 111 14.40 20.37 15.35
C LYS A 111 14.94 19.09 15.95
N PHE A 112 15.81 18.41 15.20
CA PHE A 112 16.61 17.33 15.78
C PHE A 112 17.58 17.89 16.83
N ARG A 113 17.87 17.09 17.86
CA ARG A 113 18.84 17.38 18.93
C ARG A 113 20.30 17.34 18.44
N LEU A 114 20.50 17.32 17.12
CA LEU A 114 21.80 17.40 16.46
C LEU A 114 22.17 18.86 16.27
N ALA A 115 23.44 19.22 16.50
CA ALA A 115 23.92 20.58 16.24
C ALA A 115 23.57 21.03 14.81
N SER A 116 23.14 22.28 14.64
CA SER A 116 22.67 22.78 13.35
C SER A 116 23.73 22.66 12.25
N ALA A 117 25.01 22.89 12.58
CA ALA A 117 26.12 22.72 11.64
C ALA A 117 26.21 21.27 11.15
N ARG A 118 26.20 20.30 12.08
CA ARG A 118 26.28 18.87 11.76
C ARG A 118 25.05 18.37 10.99
N SER A 119 23.87 18.90 11.28
CA SER A 119 22.64 18.57 10.55
C SER A 119 22.71 18.98 9.08
N ARG A 120 23.32 20.15 8.78
CA ARG A 120 23.54 20.61 7.41
C ARG A 120 24.53 19.72 6.67
N VAL A 121 25.63 19.34 7.32
CA VAL A 121 26.63 18.43 6.74
C VAL A 121 25.99 17.08 6.37
N VAL A 122 25.24 16.45 7.29
CA VAL A 122 24.56 15.18 7.01
C VAL A 122 23.57 15.31 5.85
N ARG A 123 22.82 16.41 5.78
CA ARG A 123 21.89 16.65 4.67
C ARG A 123 22.61 16.75 3.33
N VAL A 124 23.74 17.45 3.26
CA VAL A 124 24.55 17.57 2.04
C VAL A 124 25.13 16.21 1.64
N LYS A 125 25.63 15.43 2.61
CA LYS A 125 26.15 14.07 2.33
C LYS A 125 25.07 13.16 1.75
N ILE A 126 23.85 13.17 2.30
CA ILE A 126 22.73 12.38 1.75
C ILE A 126 22.43 12.82 0.31
N LEU A 127 22.36 14.14 0.05
CA LEU A 127 22.10 14.66 -1.29
C LEU A 127 23.19 14.25 -2.31
N LEU A 128 24.46 14.25 -1.90
CA LEU A 128 25.57 13.80 -2.74
C LEU A 128 25.43 12.32 -3.09
N LEU A 129 25.13 11.48 -2.09
CA LEU A 129 24.90 10.04 -2.29
C LEU A 129 23.70 9.78 -3.22
N ASP A 130 22.60 10.51 -3.06
CA ASP A 130 21.41 10.40 -3.92
C ASP A 130 21.70 10.74 -5.40
N ASN A 131 22.76 11.53 -5.66
CA ASN A 131 23.21 11.91 -7.01
C ASN A 131 24.44 11.10 -7.47
N GLY A 132 24.91 10.12 -6.70
CA GLY A 132 26.05 9.25 -7.06
C GLY A 132 27.45 9.80 -6.76
N PHE A 133 27.57 10.90 -6.01
CA PHE A 133 28.85 11.53 -5.62
C PHE A 133 29.40 10.93 -4.31
N GLU A 134 29.87 9.68 -4.37
CA GLU A 134 30.31 8.93 -3.18
C GLU A 134 31.61 9.46 -2.57
N GLU A 135 32.59 9.85 -3.40
CA GLU A 135 33.90 10.33 -2.93
C GLU A 135 33.79 11.66 -2.20
N GLU A 136 32.98 12.58 -2.73
CA GLU A 136 32.69 13.88 -2.12
C GLU A 136 31.86 13.74 -0.85
N ALA A 137 30.98 12.73 -0.77
CA ALA A 137 30.22 12.43 0.44
C ALA A 137 31.11 11.82 1.56
N ALA A 138 32.19 11.14 1.20
CA ALA A 138 33.11 10.52 2.16
C ALA A 138 33.99 11.54 2.91
N GLN A 139 34.35 12.66 2.27
CA GLN A 139 35.11 13.77 2.86
C GLN A 139 34.31 14.51 3.95
#